data_AF-A0A950MJ83-F1
#
_entry.id   AF-A0A950MJ83-F1
#
_cell.length_a   1.000
_cell.length_b   1.000
_cell.length_c   1.000
_cell.angle_alpha   90.00
_cell.angle_beta   90.00
_cell.angle_gamma   90.00
#
_symmetry.space_group_name_H-M   'P 1'
#
loop_
_entity.id
_entity.type
_entity.pdbx_description
1 polymer ?
#
loop_
_entity_poly.entity_id
_entity_poly.type
_entity_poly.pdbx_seq_one_letter_code
_entity_poly.pdbx_strand_id
1 'polypeptide(L)'
;MLSVLRISSAMATQRATASVSTTPVPGGRIPRDTAWDNTVPLLFTEGYRFITNRCHRLGSDVFATRVMLRPVVCMQGAEAAQQFYHPERFTRRGALPLFAFKLIQDLGSVMALDGQ
;
A
#
# COMPACT_ATOMS: atom_id res chain seq x y z
N MET A 1 -11.98 58.10 -21.44
CA MET A 1 -11.59 57.50 -22.74
C MET A 1 -10.91 56.17 -22.46
N LEU A 2 -11.43 55.10 -23.09
CA LEU A 2 -10.96 53.68 -23.15
C LEU A 2 -10.92 52.92 -21.81
N SER A 3 -11.80 51.96 -21.48
CA SER A 3 -12.15 50.66 -22.13
C SER A 3 -10.94 49.81 -22.50
N VAL A 4 -10.82 48.49 -22.30
CA VAL A 4 -11.60 47.37 -21.76
C VAL A 4 -10.59 46.19 -21.81
N LEU A 5 -10.50 45.34 -20.78
CA LEU A 5 -10.46 43.87 -21.00
C LEU A 5 -10.69 43.12 -19.67
N ARG A 6 -11.94 42.75 -19.43
CA ARG A 6 -12.30 41.60 -18.59
C ARG A 6 -11.80 40.34 -19.30
N ILE A 7 -11.00 39.52 -18.62
CA ILE A 7 -10.89 38.10 -18.94
C ILE A 7 -11.67 37.37 -17.86
N SER A 8 -12.93 37.11 -18.19
CA SER A 8 -13.78 36.13 -17.53
C SER A 8 -13.79 34.89 -18.39
N SER A 9 -13.15 33.81 -17.92
CA SER A 9 -13.43 32.43 -18.33
C SER A 9 -12.77 31.53 -17.26
N ALA A 10 -13.51 31.11 -16.24
CA ALA A 10 -14.26 29.86 -16.27
C ALA A 10 -13.36 28.65 -16.59
N MET A 11 -12.75 28.09 -15.57
CA MET A 11 -12.67 26.63 -15.42
C MET A 11 -12.65 26.30 -13.94
N ALA A 12 -13.85 26.02 -13.45
CA ALA A 12 -14.07 25.25 -12.25
C ALA A 12 -13.33 23.91 -12.39
N THR A 13 -12.11 23.83 -11.87
CA THR A 13 -11.56 22.54 -11.47
C THR A 13 -12.27 22.15 -10.20
N GLN A 14 -13.45 21.53 -10.35
CA GLN A 14 -14.00 20.63 -9.35
C GLN A 14 -12.88 19.64 -9.02
N ARG A 15 -12.18 19.88 -7.90
CA ARG A 15 -11.48 18.80 -7.21
C ARG A 15 -12.57 17.80 -6.87
N ALA A 16 -12.66 16.75 -7.67
CA ALA A 16 -13.33 15.54 -7.27
C ALA A 16 -12.71 15.12 -5.93
N THR A 17 -13.39 15.48 -4.84
CA THR A 17 -13.30 14.74 -3.60
C THR A 17 -13.77 13.35 -3.94
N ALA A 18 -12.85 12.51 -4.42
CA ALA A 18 -13.03 11.08 -4.37
C ALA A 18 -13.27 10.79 -2.89
N SER A 19 -14.53 10.60 -2.53
CA SER A 19 -14.93 10.08 -1.24
C SER A 19 -14.20 8.76 -1.13
N VAL A 20 -13.13 8.75 -0.32
CA VAL A 20 -12.43 7.51 -0.03
C VAL A 20 -13.44 6.67 0.74
N SER A 21 -13.90 5.61 0.10
CA SER A 21 -14.77 4.62 0.73
C SER A 21 -13.91 3.84 1.71
N THR A 22 -13.70 4.38 2.90
CA THR A 22 -13.12 3.63 4.02
C THR A 22 -14.12 2.52 4.30
N THR A 23 -13.81 1.28 3.89
CA THR A 23 -14.59 0.14 4.38
C THR A 23 -14.12 -0.10 5.80
N PRO A 24 -14.91 0.23 6.85
CA PRO A 24 -14.48 -0.01 8.21
C PRO A 24 -14.30 -1.51 8.42
N VAL A 25 -13.16 -1.93 8.99
CA VAL A 25 -12.93 -3.33 9.32
C VAL A 25 -13.99 -3.74 10.35
N PRO A 26 -14.96 -4.62 10.01
CA PRO A 26 -16.03 -4.96 10.93
C PRO A 26 -15.43 -5.72 12.13
N GLY A 27 -15.49 -5.13 13.32
CA GLY A 27 -15.06 -5.79 14.56
C GLY A 27 -13.54 -5.87 14.76
N GLY A 28 -12.81 -4.75 14.66
CA GLY A 28 -11.51 -4.53 15.34
C GLY A 28 -10.35 -5.50 15.05
N ARG A 29 -10.50 -6.48 14.15
CA ARG A 29 -9.51 -7.51 13.85
C ARG A 29 -9.29 -7.58 12.35
N ILE A 30 -8.03 -7.51 11.94
CA ILE A 30 -7.63 -7.64 10.54
C ILE A 30 -8.03 -9.05 10.04
N PRO A 31 -8.80 -9.15 8.95
CA PRO A 31 -9.15 -10.43 8.32
C PRO A 31 -7.89 -11.23 7.98
N ARG A 32 -7.92 -12.55 8.19
CA ARG A 32 -6.78 -13.42 7.88
C ARG A 32 -7.09 -14.31 6.68
N ASP A 33 -6.13 -14.48 5.79
CA ASP A 33 -6.21 -15.51 4.76
C ASP A 33 -6.17 -16.89 5.44
N THR A 34 -6.94 -17.85 4.89
CA THR A 34 -7.08 -19.20 5.46
C THR A 34 -5.92 -20.11 5.10
N ALA A 35 -5.18 -19.78 4.03
CA ALA A 35 -3.99 -20.52 3.64
C ALA A 35 -2.90 -20.42 4.71
N TRP A 36 -2.25 -21.56 4.99
CA TRP A 36 -1.17 -21.62 5.97
C TRP A 36 0.02 -20.75 5.58
N ASP A 37 0.43 -20.80 4.31
CA ASP A 37 1.47 -19.97 3.74
C ASP A 37 1.12 -19.60 2.29
N ASN A 38 1.30 -18.33 1.95
CA ASN A 38 0.94 -17.75 0.66
C ASN A 38 2.16 -17.45 -0.22
N THR A 39 3.33 -18.04 0.05
CA THR A 39 4.53 -17.87 -0.80
C THR A 39 4.28 -18.36 -2.22
N VAL A 40 3.62 -19.51 -2.37
CA VAL A 40 3.33 -20.08 -3.70
C VAL A 40 2.45 -19.16 -4.53
N PRO A 41 1.26 -18.74 -4.03
CA PRO A 41 0.42 -17.85 -4.80
C PRO A 41 1.04 -16.48 -5.06
N LEU A 42 1.85 -15.96 -4.13
CA LEU A 42 2.55 -14.69 -4.32
C LEU A 42 3.62 -14.78 -5.42
N LEU A 43 4.50 -15.79 -5.39
CA LEU A 43 5.69 -15.83 -6.24
C LEU A 43 5.47 -16.54 -7.59
N PHE A 44 4.61 -17.56 -7.65
CA PHE A 44 4.56 -18.46 -8.80
C PHE A 44 3.25 -18.41 -9.57
N THR A 45 2.13 -17.96 -8.98
CA THR A 45 0.82 -18.01 -9.67
C THR A 45 0.18 -16.64 -9.89
N GLU A 46 0.07 -15.79 -8.87
CA GLU A 46 -0.69 -14.54 -8.96
C GLU A 46 0.18 -13.29 -9.13
N GLY A 47 1.42 -13.30 -8.62
CA GLY A 47 2.34 -12.18 -8.72
C GLY A 47 1.71 -10.86 -8.24
N TYR A 48 1.74 -9.84 -9.10
CA TYR A 48 1.17 -8.53 -8.82
C TYR A 48 -0.33 -8.53 -8.47
N ARG A 49 -1.10 -9.55 -8.89
CA ARG A 49 -2.54 -9.64 -8.61
C ARG A 49 -2.85 -10.20 -7.23
N PHE A 50 -1.87 -10.77 -6.53
CA PHE A 50 -2.06 -11.44 -5.25
C PHE A 50 -2.82 -10.59 -4.22
N ILE A 51 -2.35 -9.35 -3.97
CA ILE A 51 -2.93 -8.47 -2.95
C ILE A 51 -4.37 -8.11 -3.33
N THR A 52 -4.59 -7.66 -4.56
CA THR A 52 -5.91 -7.26 -5.06
C THR A 52 -6.91 -8.40 -5.00
N ASN A 53 -6.53 -9.62 -5.42
CA ASN A 53 -7.39 -10.79 -5.37
C ASN A 53 -7.83 -11.14 -3.94
N ARG A 54 -6.93 -11.01 -2.95
CA ARG A 54 -7.26 -11.25 -1.54
C ARG A 54 -8.17 -10.17 -0.97
N CYS A 55 -7.90 -8.91 -1.30
CA CYS A 55 -8.72 -7.80 -0.85
C CYS A 55 -10.17 -7.93 -1.36
N HIS A 56 -10.35 -8.28 -2.63
CA HIS A 56 -11.67 -8.56 -3.19
C HIS A 56 -12.35 -9.77 -2.54
N ARG A 57 -11.62 -10.88 -2.33
CA ARG A 57 -12.18 -12.09 -1.71
C ARG A 57 -12.61 -11.86 -0.25
N LEU A 58 -11.85 -11.06 0.49
CA LEU A 58 -12.09 -10.78 1.90
C LEU A 58 -12.98 -9.56 2.14
N GLY A 59 -13.31 -8.79 1.09
CA GLY A 59 -14.09 -7.56 1.20
C GLY A 59 -13.42 -6.50 2.08
N SER A 60 -12.09 -6.43 2.05
CA SER A 60 -11.28 -5.56 2.93
C SER A 60 -10.04 -5.07 2.21
N ASP A 61 -9.63 -3.82 2.45
CA ASP A 61 -8.40 -3.24 1.91
C ASP A 61 -7.15 -3.62 2.70
N VAL A 62 -7.32 -4.38 3.79
CA VAL A 62 -6.23 -4.91 4.62
C VAL A 62 -6.50 -6.37 5.01
N PHE A 63 -5.46 -7.20 4.99
CA PHE A 63 -5.52 -8.57 5.48
C PHE A 63 -4.17 -9.06 6.02
N ALA A 64 -4.21 -10.09 6.87
CA ALA A 64 -3.03 -10.75 7.40
C ALA A 64 -2.84 -12.13 6.78
N THR A 65 -1.60 -12.51 6.51
CA THR A 65 -1.22 -13.79 5.91
C THR A 65 0.18 -14.21 6.38
N ARG A 66 0.69 -15.34 5.88
CA ARG A 66 2.11 -15.70 5.94
C ARG A 66 2.75 -15.71 4.56
N VAL A 67 3.98 -15.23 4.47
CA VAL A 67 4.84 -15.31 3.29
C VAL A 67 6.23 -15.68 3.79
N MET A 68 6.84 -16.71 3.19
CA MET A 68 8.09 -17.32 3.63
C MET A 68 8.06 -17.68 5.12
N LEU A 69 6.92 -18.23 5.58
CA LEU A 69 6.60 -18.58 6.97
C LEU A 69 6.54 -17.39 7.95
N ARG A 70 6.76 -16.16 7.47
CA ARG A 70 6.71 -14.94 8.27
C ARG A 70 5.31 -14.35 8.23
N PRO A 71 4.75 -13.92 9.38
CA PRO A 71 3.49 -13.18 9.38
C PRO A 71 3.68 -11.83 8.67
N VAL A 72 2.78 -11.51 7.75
CA VAL A 72 2.77 -10.24 7.01
C VAL A 72 1.36 -9.67 6.96
N VAL A 73 1.27 -8.35 6.94
CA VAL A 73 0.02 -7.61 6.70
C VAL A 73 0.12 -6.98 5.32
N CYS A 74 -0.85 -7.29 4.46
CA CYS A 74 -0.96 -6.73 3.12
C CYS A 74 -2.10 -5.70 3.14
N MET A 75 -1.88 -4.58 2.46
CA MET A 75 -2.85 -3.49 2.38
C MET A 75 -2.78 -2.81 1.01
N GLN A 76 -3.91 -2.24 0.58
CA GLN A 76 -4.03 -1.50 -0.68
C GLN A 76 -4.80 -0.19 -0.47
N GLY A 77 -4.67 0.74 -1.43
CA GLY A 77 -5.41 2.01 -1.42
C GLY A 77 -4.61 3.20 -0.89
N ALA A 78 -5.14 4.40 -1.14
CA ALA A 78 -4.48 5.66 -0.81
C ALA A 78 -4.31 5.87 0.70
N GLU A 79 -5.32 5.51 1.49
CA GLU A 79 -5.25 5.58 2.96
C GLU A 79 -4.18 4.64 3.51
N ALA A 80 -4.11 3.40 3.02
CA ALA A 80 -3.07 2.45 3.42
C ALA A 80 -1.67 2.98 3.10
N ALA A 81 -1.48 3.60 1.93
CA ALA A 81 -0.22 4.24 1.57
C ALA A 81 0.11 5.42 2.51
N GLN A 82 -0.87 6.25 2.86
CA GLN A 82 -0.68 7.34 3.82
C GLN A 82 -0.23 6.83 5.19
N GLN A 83 -0.84 5.73 5.68
CA GLN A 83 -0.42 5.12 6.93
C GLN A 83 0.96 4.46 6.83
N PHE A 84 1.26 3.79 5.71
CA PHE A 84 2.54 3.13 5.47
C PHE A 84 3.72 4.12 5.45
N TYR A 85 3.52 5.30 4.87
CA TYR A 85 4.54 6.36 4.83
C TYR A 85 4.51 7.30 6.04
N HIS A 86 3.58 7.11 6.97
CA HIS A 86 3.55 7.91 8.19
C HIS A 86 4.85 7.69 8.98
N PRO A 87 5.57 8.75 9.36
CA PRO A 87 6.81 8.62 10.11
C PRO A 87 6.57 7.84 11.41
N GLU A 88 7.61 7.12 11.85
CA GLU A 88 7.66 6.40 13.14
C GLU A 88 6.71 5.20 13.29
N ARG A 89 5.89 4.86 12.28
CA ARG A 89 5.00 3.69 12.34
C ARG A 89 5.62 2.40 11.80
N PHE A 90 6.55 2.53 10.87
CA PHE A 90 7.21 1.41 10.20
C PHE A 90 8.72 1.65 10.14
N THR A 91 9.48 0.55 10.18
CA THR A 91 10.93 0.53 9.95
C THR A 91 11.24 -0.24 8.67
N ARG A 92 12.21 0.24 7.90
CA ARG A 92 12.79 -0.38 6.71
C ARG A 92 13.97 -1.28 7.06
N ARG A 93 14.57 -1.10 8.24
CA ARG A 93 15.69 -1.93 8.72
C ARG A 93 15.27 -3.39 8.79
N GLY A 94 15.89 -4.23 7.97
CA GLY A 94 15.60 -5.67 7.90
C GLY A 94 14.24 -6.02 7.25
N ALA A 95 13.57 -5.06 6.61
CA ALA A 95 12.27 -5.29 5.97
C ALA A 95 12.39 -6.10 4.67
N LEU A 96 13.53 -6.01 3.98
CA LEU A 96 13.80 -6.78 2.77
C LEU A 96 14.27 -8.20 3.12
N PRO A 97 13.76 -9.23 2.42
CA PRO A 97 14.37 -10.57 2.45
C PRO A 97 15.83 -10.52 2.01
N LEU A 98 16.68 -11.34 2.65
CA LEU A 98 18.13 -11.31 2.43
C LEU A 98 18.55 -11.47 0.96
N PHE A 99 17.87 -12.33 0.20
CA PHE A 99 18.18 -12.53 -1.21
C PHE A 99 17.83 -11.29 -2.05
N ALA A 100 16.66 -10.67 -1.81
CA ALA A 100 16.24 -9.47 -2.53
C ALA A 100 17.18 -8.30 -2.20
N PHE A 101 17.62 -8.19 -0.94
CA PHE A 101 18.58 -7.18 -0.54
C PHE A 101 19.94 -7.37 -1.22
N LYS A 102 20.51 -8.57 -1.18
CA LYS A 102 21.83 -8.86 -1.76
C LYS A 102 21.87 -8.80 -3.30
N LEU A 103 20.77 -9.13 -3.98
CA LEU A 103 20.75 -9.22 -5.44
C LEU A 103 20.31 -7.93 -6.13
N ILE A 104 19.47 -7.12 -5.47
CA ILE A 104 18.85 -5.93 -6.09
C ILE A 104 19.42 -4.63 -5.51
N GLN A 105 19.73 -4.59 -4.23
CA GLN A 105 20.04 -3.33 -3.52
C GLN A 105 21.51 -3.17 -3.15
N ASP A 106 22.24 -4.26 -2.98
CA ASP A 106 23.56 -4.33 -2.33
C ASP A 106 23.56 -3.99 -0.83
N LEU A 107 24.58 -4.50 -0.13
CA LEU A 107 24.78 -4.22 1.29
C LEU A 107 25.17 -2.75 1.48
N GLY A 108 24.53 -2.08 2.43
CA GLY A 108 24.77 -0.66 2.72
C GLY A 108 23.90 0.31 1.90
N SER A 109 22.92 -0.19 1.13
CA SER A 109 21.95 0.66 0.42
C SER A 109 21.15 1.56 1.35
N VAL A 110 20.87 2.77 0.87
CA VAL A 110 19.97 3.74 1.53
C VAL A 110 18.57 3.17 1.80
N MET A 111 18.16 2.13 1.06
CA MET A 111 16.88 1.43 1.27
C MET A 111 16.78 0.74 2.64
N ALA A 112 17.92 0.43 3.27
CA ALA A 112 17.98 -0.18 4.60
C ALA A 112 18.12 0.84 5.75
N LEU A 113 18.20 2.14 5.44
CA LEU A 113 18.30 3.21 6.43
C LEU A 113 16.92 3.67 6.89
N ASP A 114 16.86 4.16 8.12
CA ASP A 114 15.70 4.86 8.69
C ASP A 114 16.22 5.98 9.58
N GLY A 115 15.55 7.13 9.55
CA GLY A 115 15.89 8.28 10.38
C GLY A 115 17.19 8.96 9.95
N GLN A 116 17.90 9.52 10.94
CA GLN A 116 19.22 10.13 10.79
C GLN A 116 20.32 9.10 11.03
#